data_AF-A0A957XQE5-F1
#
_entry.id   AF-A0A957XQE5-F1
#
_cell.length_a   1.000
_cell.length_b   1.000
_cell.length_c   1.000
_cell.angle_alpha   90.00
_cell.angle_beta   90.00
_cell.angle_gamma   90.00
#
_symmetry.space_group_name_H-M   'P 1'
#
loop_
_entity.id
_entity.type
_entity.pdbx_description
1 polymer ?
#
loop_
_entity_poly.entity_id
_entity_poly.type
_entity_poly.pdbx_seq_one_letter_code
_entity_poly.pdbx_strand_id
1 'polypeptide(L)'
;ILMLSGIGPADQLQAHGVDIAVDLPGVGQNLQDHLQLPVIYRSNVELPTPTLLTGNVLFTSTKNGRPGSTPDLQLNFIPAAPAPLLPVLPDFGGPVCIFLPILVQPQSIGEVKLRSANPYEAPVINPNYLQAEADVQVFQRALEIIRTIAGATAFGDLNGGEIAPGAMELDEFIRANVSTLWHPAGTCKMGQDA
;
A
#
# COMPACT_ATOMS: atom_id res chain seq x y z
N ILE A 1 -15.49 4.74 17.71
CA ILE A 1 -16.92 4.80 18.14
C ILE A 1 -17.25 3.64 19.06
N LEU A 2 -17.20 2.37 18.62
CA LEU A 2 -17.50 1.21 19.47
C LEU A 2 -16.82 1.28 20.86
N MET A 3 -15.51 1.53 20.89
CA MET A 3 -14.78 1.68 22.15
C MET A 3 -15.31 2.83 23.02
N LEU A 4 -15.65 4.00 22.45
CA LEU A 4 -16.26 5.11 23.21
C LEU A 4 -17.66 4.78 23.74
N SER A 5 -18.33 3.78 23.14
CA SER A 5 -19.62 3.26 23.59
C SER A 5 -19.49 2.08 24.56
N GLY A 6 -18.27 1.80 25.05
CA GLY A 6 -18.01 0.71 25.99
C GLY A 6 -17.88 -0.67 25.35
N ILE A 7 -17.70 -0.77 24.04
CA ILE A 7 -17.55 -2.04 23.31
C ILE A 7 -16.13 -2.12 22.73
N GLY A 8 -15.27 -2.95 23.34
CA GLY A 8 -13.89 -3.14 22.91
C GLY A 8 -13.01 -3.76 23.98
N PRO A 9 -11.67 -3.74 23.82
CA PRO A 9 -10.75 -4.36 24.77
C PRO A 9 -10.87 -3.72 26.17
N ALA A 10 -11.18 -4.51 27.20
CA ALA A 10 -11.41 -3.99 28.55
C ALA A 10 -10.26 -3.15 29.10
N ASP A 11 -9.01 -3.50 28.81
CA ASP A 11 -7.81 -2.76 29.22
C ASP A 11 -7.76 -1.35 28.60
N GLN A 12 -8.08 -1.23 27.31
CA GLN A 12 -8.18 0.04 26.60
C GLN A 12 -9.32 0.92 27.15
N LEU A 13 -10.48 0.32 27.45
CA LEU A 13 -11.63 1.05 27.98
C LEU A 13 -11.34 1.59 29.38
N GLN A 14 -10.80 0.74 30.27
CA GLN A 14 -10.42 1.12 31.63
C GLN A 14 -9.36 2.22 31.65
N ALA A 15 -8.34 2.12 30.79
CA ALA A 15 -7.26 3.11 30.70
C ALA A 15 -7.76 4.53 30.38
N HIS A 16 -8.92 4.65 29.73
CA HIS A 16 -9.52 5.93 29.34
C HIS A 16 -10.78 6.28 30.14
N GLY A 17 -11.11 5.52 31.20
CA GLY A 17 -12.28 5.78 32.04
C GLY A 17 -13.61 5.60 31.33
N VAL A 18 -13.68 4.70 30.34
CA VAL A 18 -14.92 4.34 29.64
C VAL A 18 -15.55 3.12 30.30
N ASP A 19 -16.83 3.21 30.64
CA ASP A 19 -17.58 2.08 31.19
C ASP A 19 -17.61 0.90 30.19
N ILE A 20 -17.33 -0.31 30.67
CA ILE A 20 -17.31 -1.51 29.83
C ILE A 20 -18.72 -2.07 29.72
N ALA A 21 -19.31 -1.97 28.53
CA ALA A 21 -20.57 -2.64 28.19
C ALA A 21 -20.32 -4.07 27.66
N VAL A 22 -19.31 -4.25 26.82
CA VAL A 22 -18.89 -5.55 26.26
C VAL A 22 -17.37 -5.57 26.12
N ASP A 23 -16.71 -6.51 26.78
CA ASP A 23 -15.30 -6.79 26.54
C ASP A 23 -15.17 -7.59 25.23
N LEU A 24 -14.65 -6.92 24.19
CA LEU A 24 -14.47 -7.49 22.87
C LEU A 24 -13.06 -7.15 22.35
N PRO A 25 -12.05 -7.99 22.63
CA PRO A 25 -10.65 -7.66 22.39
C PRO A 25 -10.30 -7.49 20.90
N GLY A 26 -11.14 -7.99 19.99
CA GLY A 26 -10.96 -7.82 18.54
C GLY A 26 -11.28 -6.42 18.01
N VAL A 27 -12.01 -5.57 18.75
CA VAL A 27 -12.36 -4.22 18.28
C VAL A 27 -11.10 -3.36 18.20
N GLY A 28 -10.88 -2.77 17.03
CA GLY A 28 -9.69 -1.96 16.75
C GLY A 28 -8.48 -2.78 16.30
N GLN A 29 -8.50 -4.10 16.40
CA GLN A 29 -7.41 -4.99 15.96
C GLN A 29 -7.56 -5.37 14.48
N ASN A 30 -6.59 -6.05 13.87
CA ASN A 30 -6.70 -6.51 12.48
C ASN A 30 -6.85 -5.37 11.45
N LEU A 31 -6.22 -4.22 11.68
CA LEU A 31 -6.14 -3.17 10.66
C LEU A 31 -5.25 -3.65 9.52
N GLN A 32 -5.80 -3.71 8.32
CA GLN A 32 -5.09 -4.04 7.08
C GLN A 32 -5.31 -2.92 6.07
N ASP A 33 -4.33 -2.73 5.18
CA ASP A 33 -4.41 -1.75 4.10
C ASP A 33 -3.57 -2.21 2.91
N HIS A 34 -3.88 -1.70 1.72
CA HIS A 34 -3.05 -1.90 0.54
C HIS A 34 -1.98 -0.81 0.47
N LEU A 35 -0.73 -1.23 0.30
CA LEU A 35 0.39 -0.33 0.06
C LEU A 35 0.74 -0.29 -1.41
N GLN A 36 1.16 0.87 -1.91
CA GLN A 36 1.66 1.07 -3.26
C GLN A 36 3.06 1.69 -3.22
N LEU A 37 3.87 1.39 -4.24
CA LEU A 37 5.25 1.89 -4.34
C LEU A 37 5.50 2.44 -5.75
N PRO A 38 5.60 3.77 -5.95
CA PRO A 38 5.87 4.34 -7.26
C PRO A 38 7.28 3.97 -7.76
N VAL A 39 7.35 3.36 -8.95
CA VAL A 39 8.60 3.08 -9.67
C VAL A 39 8.58 3.88 -10.95
N ILE A 40 9.57 4.76 -11.13
CA ILE A 40 9.55 5.82 -12.14
C ILE A 40 10.61 5.52 -13.20
N TYR A 41 10.22 5.59 -14.48
CA TYR A 41 11.11 5.48 -15.62
C TYR A 41 11.03 6.75 -16.47
N ARG A 42 12.17 7.18 -17.00
CA ARG A 42 12.19 8.15 -18.09
C ARG A 42 11.55 7.50 -19.31
N SER A 43 10.71 8.23 -20.03
CA SER A 43 10.18 7.79 -21.32
C SER A 43 11.02 8.38 -22.46
N ASN A 44 11.23 7.62 -23.55
CA ASN A 44 11.89 8.15 -24.76
C ASN A 44 10.90 8.91 -25.65
N VAL A 45 9.61 8.76 -25.40
CA VAL A 45 8.53 9.43 -26.12
C VAL A 45 7.65 10.23 -25.18
N GLU A 46 7.09 11.33 -25.69
CA GLU A 46 6.06 12.10 -24.99
C GLU A 46 4.69 11.54 -25.34
N LEU A 47 3.93 11.14 -24.32
CA LEU A 47 2.57 10.62 -24.45
C LEU A 47 1.55 11.58 -23.84
N PRO A 48 0.28 11.56 -24.30
CA PRO A 48 -0.77 12.38 -23.71
C PRO A 48 -0.93 12.13 -22.21
N THR A 49 -1.04 13.21 -21.45
CA THR A 49 -1.32 13.19 -20.01
C THR A 49 -2.66 12.50 -19.73
N PRO A 50 -2.68 11.35 -19.04
CA PRO A 50 -3.93 10.67 -18.71
C PRO A 50 -4.68 11.43 -17.61
N THR A 51 -6.01 11.37 -17.69
CA THR A 51 -6.90 11.88 -16.63
C THR A 51 -7.14 10.84 -15.53
N LEU A 52 -7.07 9.55 -15.88
CA LEU A 52 -7.13 8.45 -14.91
C LEU A 52 -5.78 8.25 -14.25
N LEU A 53 -5.81 8.01 -12.94
CA LEU A 53 -4.59 7.77 -12.17
C LEU A 53 -3.91 6.46 -12.56
N THR A 54 -4.67 5.41 -12.88
CA THR A 54 -4.10 4.12 -13.25
C THR A 54 -5.05 3.28 -14.12
N GLY A 55 -4.48 2.37 -14.93
CA GLY A 55 -5.13 1.17 -15.43
C GLY A 55 -4.40 -0.08 -14.93
N ASN A 56 -5.13 -1.13 -14.56
CA ASN A 56 -4.54 -2.37 -14.06
C ASN A 56 -3.97 -3.17 -15.24
N VAL A 57 -2.70 -3.57 -15.14
CA VAL A 57 -2.01 -4.31 -16.21
C VAL A 57 -1.84 -5.78 -15.85
N LEU A 58 -1.64 -6.09 -14.58
CA LEU A 58 -1.32 -7.45 -14.15
C LEU A 58 -1.76 -7.71 -12.71
N PHE A 59 -2.37 -8.87 -12.48
CA PHE A 59 -2.44 -9.51 -11.17
C PHE A 59 -1.60 -10.77 -11.23
N THR A 60 -0.70 -10.94 -10.27
CA THR A 60 0.15 -12.13 -10.22
C THR A 60 0.50 -12.49 -8.78
N SER A 61 1.03 -13.70 -8.62
CA SER A 61 1.61 -14.15 -7.36
C SER A 61 3.13 -14.02 -7.45
N THR A 62 3.71 -13.39 -6.44
CA THR A 62 5.17 -13.25 -6.27
C THR A 62 5.79 -14.48 -5.63
N LYS A 63 4.97 -15.30 -4.95
CA LYS A 63 5.36 -16.61 -4.42
C LYS A 63 5.50 -17.61 -5.56
N ASN A 64 6.65 -18.29 -5.63
CA ASN A 64 6.93 -19.27 -6.67
C ASN A 64 5.90 -20.42 -6.68
N GLY A 65 4.93 -20.34 -7.60
CA GLY A 65 4.53 -21.47 -8.44
C GLY A 65 3.51 -22.47 -7.89
N ARG A 66 2.36 -22.02 -7.39
CA ARG A 66 1.14 -22.84 -7.52
C ARG A 66 0.21 -22.20 -8.55
N PRO A 67 -0.04 -22.84 -9.70
CA PRO A 67 -1.12 -22.43 -10.59
C PRO A 67 -2.41 -22.31 -9.77
N GLY A 68 -3.04 -21.12 -9.77
CA GLY A 68 -4.24 -20.84 -8.98
C GLY A 68 -4.02 -20.31 -7.56
N SER A 69 -2.79 -19.92 -7.17
CA SER A 69 -2.62 -19.11 -5.96
C SER A 69 -3.30 -17.75 -6.12
N THR A 70 -3.89 -17.23 -5.03
CA THR A 70 -4.45 -15.88 -5.02
C THR A 70 -3.34 -14.86 -5.27
N PRO A 71 -3.57 -13.83 -6.09
CA PRO A 71 -2.58 -12.81 -6.35
C PRO A 71 -2.27 -12.03 -5.07
N ASP A 72 -0.98 -11.84 -4.80
CA ASP A 72 -0.48 -10.98 -3.72
C ASP A 72 0.05 -9.65 -4.26
N LEU A 73 0.18 -9.53 -5.58
CA LEU A 73 0.62 -8.33 -6.28
C LEU A 73 -0.39 -7.92 -7.37
N GLN A 74 -0.79 -6.65 -7.31
CA GLN A 74 -1.40 -5.94 -8.42
C GLN A 74 -0.37 -4.96 -8.98
N LEU A 75 -0.22 -4.89 -10.30
CA LEU A 75 0.68 -3.95 -10.95
C LEU A 75 -0.11 -3.04 -11.90
N ASN A 76 -0.07 -1.75 -11.59
CA ASN A 76 -0.63 -0.70 -12.43
C ASN A 76 0.48 -0.06 -13.27
N PHE A 77 0.12 0.42 -14.45
CA PHE A 77 1.02 1.17 -15.32
C PHE A 77 0.37 2.47 -15.74
N ILE A 78 1.14 3.54 -15.72
CA ILE A 78 0.73 4.89 -16.12
C ILE A 78 1.73 5.35 -17.20
N PRO A 79 1.29 5.50 -18.45
CA PRO A 79 2.21 5.76 -19.57
C PRO A 79 2.77 7.19 -19.61
N ALA A 80 2.17 8.11 -18.85
CA ALA A 80 2.64 9.48 -18.63
C ALA A 80 2.23 9.96 -17.24
N ALA A 81 2.89 10.99 -16.70
CA ALA A 81 2.49 11.60 -15.43
C ALA A 81 1.00 12.04 -15.49
N PRO A 82 0.12 11.56 -14.60
CA PRO A 82 -1.31 11.81 -14.71
C PRO A 82 -1.66 13.23 -14.27
N ALA A 83 -2.61 13.87 -14.96
CA ALA A 83 -2.96 15.28 -14.74
C ALA A 83 -3.25 15.64 -13.27
N PRO A 84 -3.98 14.81 -12.49
CA PRO A 84 -4.25 15.13 -11.09
C PRO A 84 -3.02 15.12 -10.18
N LEU A 85 -1.93 14.44 -10.57
CA LEU A 85 -0.70 14.36 -9.77
C LEU A 85 0.38 15.35 -10.20
N LEU A 86 0.26 15.98 -11.38
CA LEU A 86 1.25 16.96 -11.86
C LEU A 86 1.60 18.05 -10.84
N PRO A 87 0.66 18.62 -10.04
CA PRO A 87 1.01 19.65 -9.07
C PRO A 87 1.86 19.18 -7.88
N VAL A 88 1.92 17.87 -7.63
CA VAL A 88 2.60 17.28 -6.46
C VAL A 88 3.79 16.41 -6.84
N LEU A 89 3.92 16.04 -8.12
CA LEU A 89 5.07 15.32 -8.62
C LEU A 89 6.27 16.27 -8.80
N PRO A 90 7.50 15.79 -8.55
CA PRO A 90 8.68 16.57 -8.86
C PRO A 90 8.83 16.76 -10.39
N ASP A 91 9.57 17.80 -10.78
CA ASP A 91 10.00 17.92 -12.16
C ASP A 91 11.08 16.86 -12.46
N PHE A 92 10.74 15.93 -13.35
CA PHE A 92 11.64 14.86 -13.78
C PHE A 92 12.57 15.25 -14.94
N GLY A 93 12.46 16.49 -15.45
CA GLY A 93 13.27 16.99 -16.55
C GLY A 93 12.99 16.27 -17.87
N GLY A 94 11.74 15.87 -18.10
CA GLY A 94 11.30 15.17 -19.32
C GLY A 94 10.10 14.24 -19.08
N PRO A 95 9.62 13.56 -20.14
CA PRO A 95 8.51 12.63 -20.04
C PRO A 95 8.91 11.39 -19.21
N VAL A 96 7.95 10.88 -18.44
CA VAL A 96 8.12 9.70 -17.57
C VAL A 96 6.95 8.75 -17.71
N CYS A 97 7.18 7.47 -17.45
CA CYS A 97 6.12 6.50 -17.17
C CYS A 97 6.30 5.93 -15.76
N ILE A 98 5.21 5.40 -15.20
CA ILE A 98 5.14 5.00 -13.80
C ILE A 98 4.60 3.56 -13.73
N PHE A 99 5.37 2.68 -13.12
CA PHE A 99 4.89 1.41 -12.62
C PHE A 99 4.49 1.57 -11.16
N LEU A 100 3.33 1.04 -10.79
CA LEU A 100 2.78 1.18 -9.45
C LEU A 100 2.36 -0.19 -8.92
N PRO A 101 3.32 -0.98 -8.40
CA PRO A 101 3.03 -2.20 -7.67
C PRO A 101 2.24 -1.91 -6.39
N ILE A 102 1.27 -2.78 -6.11
CA ILE A 102 0.36 -2.71 -4.98
C ILE A 102 0.36 -4.06 -4.26
N LEU A 103 0.56 -4.03 -2.95
CA LEU A 103 0.44 -5.18 -2.06
C LEU A 103 -1.04 -5.49 -1.79
N VAL A 104 -1.51 -6.64 -2.27
CA VAL A 104 -2.93 -7.04 -2.21
C VAL A 104 -3.25 -7.92 -1.00
N GLN A 105 -2.25 -8.63 -0.48
CA GLN A 105 -2.41 -9.59 0.62
C GLN A 105 -1.39 -9.27 1.72
N PRO A 106 -1.55 -8.13 2.42
CA PRO A 106 -0.62 -7.73 3.47
C PRO A 106 -0.61 -8.73 4.63
N GLN A 107 0.58 -8.97 5.18
CA GLN A 107 0.77 -9.75 6.40
C GLN A 107 0.99 -8.87 7.62
N SER A 108 1.44 -7.62 7.42
CA SER A 108 1.43 -6.60 8.45
C SER A 108 0.01 -6.35 8.94
N ILE A 109 -0.17 -6.44 10.26
CA ILE A 109 -1.43 -6.16 10.94
C ILE A 109 -1.23 -5.00 11.91
N GLY A 110 -2.07 -3.98 11.75
CA GLY A 110 -2.12 -2.83 12.63
C GLY A 110 -3.28 -2.85 13.61
N GLU A 111 -3.46 -1.69 14.24
CA GLU A 111 -4.54 -1.42 15.17
C GLU A 111 -5.02 0.04 15.15
N VAL A 112 -6.23 0.23 15.69
CA VAL A 112 -6.86 1.51 15.99
C VAL A 112 -7.23 1.52 17.48
N LYS A 113 -6.69 2.47 18.22
CA LYS A 113 -6.89 2.63 19.67
C LYS A 113 -7.54 3.97 20.01
N LEU A 114 -8.14 4.03 21.20
CA LEU A 114 -8.55 5.31 21.77
C LEU A 114 -7.30 6.15 22.07
N ARG A 115 -7.41 7.45 21.81
CA ARG A 115 -6.47 8.46 22.34
C ARG A 115 -6.93 8.95 23.71
N SER A 116 -8.24 9.12 23.85
CA SER A 116 -8.93 9.57 25.05
C SER A 116 -10.40 9.16 24.98
N ALA A 117 -11.16 9.48 26.02
CA ALA A 117 -12.62 9.37 26.02
C ALA A 117 -13.34 10.52 25.29
N ASN A 118 -12.60 11.51 24.76
CA ASN A 118 -13.19 12.62 24.01
C ASN A 118 -13.54 12.18 22.58
N PRO A 119 -14.83 12.18 22.16
CA PRO A 119 -15.22 11.72 20.83
C PRO A 119 -14.73 12.62 19.69
N TYR A 120 -14.27 13.83 19.99
CA TYR A 120 -13.74 14.78 19.00
C TYR A 120 -12.22 14.66 18.79
N GLU A 121 -11.53 13.85 19.60
CA GLU A 121 -10.11 13.60 19.40
C GLU A 121 -9.88 12.45 18.41
N ALA A 122 -8.94 12.66 17.50
CA ALA A 122 -8.57 11.64 16.53
C ALA A 122 -8.02 10.39 17.24
N PRO A 123 -8.42 9.18 16.83
CA PRO A 123 -7.90 7.95 17.40
C PRO A 123 -6.39 7.81 17.17
N VAL A 124 -5.77 6.87 17.87
CA VAL A 124 -4.40 6.42 17.56
C VAL A 124 -4.52 5.34 16.50
N ILE A 125 -3.99 5.58 15.31
CA ILE A 125 -3.98 4.62 14.20
C ILE A 125 -2.54 4.19 13.98
N ASN A 126 -2.26 2.91 14.13
CA ASN A 126 -0.95 2.35 13.84
C ASN A 126 -1.10 1.13 12.92
N PRO A 127 -0.90 1.29 11.60
CA PRO A 127 -1.03 0.20 10.64
C PRO A 127 0.10 -0.84 10.68
N ASN A 128 1.21 -0.56 11.37
CA ASN A 128 2.41 -1.42 11.37
C ASN A 128 2.90 -1.78 9.95
N TYR A 129 2.84 -0.81 9.01
CA TYR A 129 3.28 -1.03 7.63
C TYR A 129 4.69 -1.61 7.56
N LEU A 130 4.86 -2.64 6.73
CA LEU A 130 6.13 -3.32 6.48
C LEU A 130 6.83 -3.90 7.73
N GLN A 131 6.09 -4.12 8.81
CA GLN A 131 6.55 -4.89 9.97
C GLN A 131 6.78 -6.36 9.60
N ALA A 132 5.91 -6.93 8.77
CA ALA A 132 6.11 -8.27 8.23
C ALA A 132 7.08 -8.22 7.04
N GLU A 133 8.19 -8.95 7.13
CA GLU A 133 9.20 -9.00 6.06
C GLU A 133 8.63 -9.56 4.74
N ALA A 134 7.61 -10.42 4.82
CA ALA A 134 6.92 -10.94 3.65
C ALA A 134 6.31 -9.83 2.77
N ASP A 135 5.88 -8.72 3.35
CA ASP A 135 5.29 -7.60 2.61
C ASP A 135 6.36 -6.84 1.82
N VAL A 136 7.55 -6.69 2.39
CA VAL A 136 8.72 -6.10 1.72
C VAL A 136 9.17 -6.98 0.56
N GLN A 137 9.19 -8.30 0.75
CA GLN A 137 9.57 -9.26 -0.29
C GLN A 137 8.64 -9.22 -1.51
N VAL A 138 7.34 -8.94 -1.32
CA VAL A 138 6.40 -8.73 -2.44
C VAL A 138 6.85 -7.55 -3.30
N PHE A 139 7.24 -6.43 -2.69
CA PHE A 139 7.73 -5.26 -3.43
C PHE A 139 9.08 -5.52 -4.10
N GLN A 140 10.03 -6.17 -3.42
CA GLN A 140 11.31 -6.55 -4.02
C GLN A 140 11.08 -7.39 -5.29
N ARG A 141 10.20 -8.39 -5.22
CA ARG A 141 9.84 -9.22 -6.38
C ARG A 141 9.09 -8.42 -7.45
N ALA A 142 8.25 -7.46 -7.06
CA ALA A 142 7.59 -6.57 -8.00
C ALA A 142 8.59 -5.73 -8.80
N LEU A 143 9.65 -5.23 -8.18
CA LEU A 143 10.71 -4.48 -8.87
C LEU A 143 11.45 -5.34 -9.91
N GLU A 144 11.72 -6.61 -9.59
CA GLU A 144 12.30 -7.56 -10.56
C GLU A 144 11.38 -7.78 -11.78
N ILE A 145 10.07 -7.92 -11.52
CA ILE A 145 9.05 -8.07 -12.58
C ILE A 145 8.99 -6.79 -13.43
N ILE A 146 8.95 -5.62 -12.80
CA ILE A 146 8.91 -4.32 -13.50
C ILE A 146 10.13 -4.13 -14.38
N ARG A 147 11.33 -4.41 -13.87
CA ARG A 147 12.59 -4.32 -14.64
C ARG A 147 12.58 -5.27 -15.84
N THR A 148 11.99 -6.46 -15.68
CA THR A 148 11.80 -7.41 -16.80
C THR A 148 10.81 -6.85 -17.84
N ILE A 149 9.69 -6.28 -17.41
CA ILE A 149 8.68 -5.69 -18.31
C ILE A 149 9.24 -4.48 -19.05
N ALA A 150 9.87 -3.54 -18.33
CA ALA A 150 10.47 -2.34 -18.92
C ALA A 150 11.61 -2.68 -19.90
N GLY A 151 12.35 -3.77 -19.65
CA GLY A 151 13.39 -4.27 -20.56
C GLY A 151 12.86 -5.01 -21.79
N ALA A 152 11.56 -5.30 -21.89
CA ALA A 152 11.00 -5.99 -23.04
C ALA A 152 10.94 -5.09 -24.28
N THR A 153 11.06 -5.68 -25.48
CA THR A 153 11.04 -4.94 -26.76
C THR A 153 9.80 -4.06 -26.91
N ALA A 154 8.64 -4.50 -26.43
CA ALA A 154 7.39 -3.73 -26.50
C ALA A 154 7.41 -2.44 -25.65
N PHE A 155 8.31 -2.32 -24.68
CA PHE A 155 8.47 -1.14 -23.82
C PHE A 155 9.64 -0.24 -24.26
N GLY A 156 10.31 -0.53 -25.39
CA GLY A 156 11.52 0.20 -25.81
C GLY A 156 11.33 1.72 -25.89
N ASP A 157 10.21 2.19 -26.44
CA ASP A 157 9.89 3.62 -26.54
C ASP A 157 9.63 4.27 -25.16
N LEU A 158 9.25 3.49 -24.15
CA LEU A 158 8.92 3.96 -22.80
C LEU A 158 10.07 3.75 -21.80
N ASN A 159 11.13 3.06 -22.19
CA ASN A 159 12.27 2.75 -21.34
C ASN A 159 13.49 3.63 -21.69
N GLY A 160 13.50 4.85 -21.19
CA GLY A 160 14.63 5.78 -21.20
C GLY A 160 15.54 5.66 -19.97
N GLY A 161 15.36 4.62 -19.15
CA GLY A 161 16.10 4.36 -17.92
C GLY A 161 15.30 4.58 -16.63
N GLU A 162 15.61 3.78 -15.61
CA GLU A 162 14.99 3.83 -14.28
C GLU A 162 15.45 5.09 -13.52
N ILE A 163 14.49 5.91 -13.07
CA ILE A 163 14.73 7.11 -12.24
C ILE A 163 14.64 6.75 -10.76
N ALA A 164 13.59 6.01 -10.38
CA ALA A 164 13.35 5.55 -9.01
C ALA A 164 12.94 4.07 -9.05
N PRO A 165 13.63 3.17 -8.31
CA PRO A 165 14.60 3.42 -7.24
C PRO A 165 15.99 3.91 -7.68
N GLY A 166 16.37 3.69 -8.93
CA GLY A 166 17.70 4.08 -9.42
C GLY A 166 18.80 3.32 -8.67
N ALA A 167 19.77 4.03 -8.10
CA ALA A 167 20.92 3.44 -7.39
C ALA A 167 20.67 3.12 -5.90
N MET A 168 19.47 3.41 -5.37
CA MET A 168 19.15 3.15 -3.96
C MET A 168 18.99 1.66 -3.69
N GLU A 169 19.43 1.20 -2.53
CA GLU A 169 19.17 -0.17 -2.07
C GLU A 169 17.67 -0.42 -1.92
N LEU A 170 17.20 -1.60 -2.36
CA LEU A 170 15.76 -1.81 -2.55
C LEU A 170 14.97 -1.77 -1.24
N ASP A 171 15.49 -2.34 -0.15
CA ASP A 171 14.81 -2.31 1.15
C ASP A 171 14.65 -0.87 1.67
N GLU A 172 15.71 -0.06 1.55
CA GLU A 172 15.67 1.37 1.91
C GLU A 172 14.63 2.12 1.08
N PHE A 173 14.64 1.92 -0.25
CA PHE A 173 13.69 2.56 -1.14
C PHE A 173 12.24 2.18 -0.80
N ILE A 174 11.96 0.89 -0.61
CA ILE A 174 10.62 0.40 -0.29
C ILE A 174 10.14 1.04 1.01
N ARG A 175 10.94 0.95 2.09
CA ARG A 175 10.55 1.48 3.41
C ARG A 175 10.36 2.99 3.42
N ALA A 176 11.10 3.72 2.60
CA ALA A 176 11.00 5.18 2.51
C ALA A 176 9.87 5.67 1.58
N ASN A 177 9.40 4.87 0.61
CA ASN A 177 8.55 5.35 -0.48
C ASN A 177 7.20 4.63 -0.63
N VAL A 178 6.92 3.57 0.14
CA VAL A 178 5.57 3.02 0.15
C VAL A 178 4.56 4.03 0.71
N SER A 179 3.36 4.03 0.14
CA SER A 179 2.24 4.81 0.64
C SER A 179 0.96 3.98 0.63
N THR A 180 -0.02 4.40 1.42
CA THR A 180 -1.35 3.75 1.44
C THR A 180 -2.12 4.02 0.13
N LEU A 181 -2.89 3.04 -0.32
CA LEU A 181 -3.92 3.19 -1.35
C LEU A 181 -5.27 3.67 -0.77
N TRP A 182 -5.31 3.94 0.54
CA TRP A 182 -6.46 4.37 1.33
C TRP A 182 -7.56 3.31 1.42
N HIS A 183 -7.17 2.05 1.61
CA HIS A 183 -8.08 0.91 1.77
C HIS A 183 -8.03 0.29 3.19
N PRO A 184 -8.08 1.07 4.28
CA PRO A 184 -8.06 0.50 5.63
C PRO A 184 -9.31 -0.33 5.89
N ALA A 185 -9.11 -1.57 6.34
CA ALA A 185 -10.20 -2.51 6.64
C ALA A 185 -9.85 -3.42 7.82
N GLY A 186 -10.85 -4.18 8.29
CA GLY A 186 -10.64 -5.31 9.20
C GLY A 186 -10.75 -5.02 10.70
N THR A 187 -10.86 -3.74 11.11
CA THR A 187 -10.85 -3.31 12.53
C THR A 187 -12.05 -3.70 13.37
N CYS A 188 -13.11 -4.19 12.72
CA CYS A 188 -14.31 -4.76 13.33
C CYS A 188 -14.71 -5.99 12.50
N LYS A 189 -13.83 -6.99 12.43
CA LYS A 189 -14.03 -8.17 11.56
C LYS A 189 -15.31 -8.93 11.93
N MET A 190 -16.02 -9.39 10.92
CA MET A 190 -17.07 -10.40 11.08
C MET A 190 -16.43 -11.78 11.15
N GLY A 191 -16.85 -12.61 12.11
CA GLY A 191 -16.35 -13.97 12.24
C GLY A 191 -16.58 -14.52 13.64
N GLN A 192 -16.03 -15.71 13.90
CA GLN A 192 -15.90 -16.24 15.24
C GLN A 192 -14.50 -15.91 15.75
N ASP A 193 -14.41 -15.45 16.98
CA ASP A 193 -13.14 -15.38 17.68
C ASP A 193 -12.66 -16.81 17.99
N ALA A 194 -11.35 -17.03 17.87
CA ALA A 194 -10.72 -18.35 18.03
C ALA A 194 -10.44 -18.65 19.51
#